data_AF-A0A952B6E0-F1
#
_entry.id   AF-A0A952B6E0-F1
#
_cell.length_a   1.000
_cell.length_b   1.000
_cell.length_c   1.000
_cell.angle_alpha   90.00
_cell.angle_beta   90.00
_cell.angle_gamma   90.00
#
_symmetry.space_group_name_H-M   'P 1'
#
loop_
_entity.id
_entity.type
_entity.pdbx_description
1 polymer ?
#
loop_
_entity_poly.entity_id
_entity_poly.type
_entity_poly.pdbx_seq_one_letter_code
_entity_poly.pdbx_strand_id
1 'polypeptide(L)'
;MLKDRAIDIQSKGFLTYLLSKPDDWKIRPGKLAEEIKEGRSTVYRILKKLIDAKYIHREIFKRRDKETGRFQTGTMYVVFESKEYRQEWVDKRRFIDERSKGNTVSQNQNTVTAPCLKISTSTK
;
A
#
# COMPACT_ATOMS: atom_id res chain seq x y z
N MET A 1 -5.07 -15.44 -0.93
CA MET A 1 -5.38 -14.85 -2.26
C MET A 1 -5.81 -15.86 -3.35
N LEU A 2 -5.16 -17.02 -3.53
CA LEU A 2 -5.35 -17.85 -4.75
C LEU A 2 -6.76 -18.45 -4.92
N LYS A 3 -7.43 -18.78 -3.81
CA LYS A 3 -8.80 -19.30 -3.79
C LYS A 3 -9.87 -18.22 -3.95
N ASP A 4 -9.48 -16.94 -3.92
CA ASP A 4 -10.44 -15.84 -4.06
C ASP A 4 -10.94 -15.76 -5.51
N ARG A 5 -12.26 -15.77 -5.67
CA ARG A 5 -12.96 -15.69 -6.97
C ARG A 5 -13.26 -14.25 -7.38
N ALA A 6 -13.13 -13.29 -6.48
CA ALA A 6 -13.38 -11.88 -6.77
C ALA A 6 -12.29 -11.21 -7.63
N ILE A 7 -11.13 -11.87 -7.79
CA ILE A 7 -9.99 -11.36 -8.55
C ILE A 7 -9.69 -12.25 -9.76
N ASP A 8 -9.44 -11.62 -10.90
CA ASP A 8 -9.03 -12.31 -12.12
C ASP A 8 -7.61 -12.85 -12.03
N ILE A 9 -7.29 -13.83 -12.89
CA ILE A 9 -5.98 -14.48 -12.90
C ILE A 9 -4.83 -13.51 -13.20
N GLN A 10 -5.08 -12.50 -14.03
CA GLN A 10 -4.09 -11.44 -14.32
C GLN A 10 -3.76 -10.66 -13.04
N SER A 11 -4.78 -10.27 -12.28
CA SER A 11 -4.63 -9.57 -10.99
C SER A 11 -3.96 -10.46 -9.94
N LYS A 12 -4.23 -11.77 -9.93
CA LYS A 12 -3.53 -12.74 -9.05
C LYS A 12 -2.04 -12.80 -9.37
N GLY A 13 -1.67 -12.99 -10.63
CA GLY A 13 -0.27 -13.03 -11.06
C GLY A 13 0.45 -11.72 -10.74
N PHE A 14 -0.22 -10.59 -10.95
CA PHE A 14 0.31 -9.28 -10.60
C PHE A 14 0.53 -9.12 -9.09
N LEU A 15 -0.43 -9.54 -8.26
CA LEU A 15 -0.29 -9.53 -6.81
C LEU A 15 0.88 -10.41 -6.35
N THR A 16 1.02 -11.62 -6.91
CA THR A 16 2.14 -12.51 -6.62
C THR A 16 3.48 -11.87 -6.99
N TYR A 17 3.57 -11.20 -8.15
CA TYR A 17 4.75 -10.46 -8.54
C TYR A 17 5.07 -9.31 -7.59
N LEU A 18 4.06 -8.60 -7.07
CA LEU A 18 4.27 -7.54 -6.07
C LEU A 18 4.77 -8.10 -4.74
N LEU A 19 4.26 -9.25 -4.31
CA LEU A 19 4.68 -9.92 -3.07
C LEU A 19 6.07 -10.58 -3.17
N SER A 20 6.54 -10.88 -4.38
CA SER A 20 7.89 -11.42 -4.59
C SER A 20 8.98 -10.35 -4.48
N LYS A 21 8.61 -9.09 -4.26
CA LYS A 21 9.54 -7.97 -4.15
C LYS A 21 10.01 -7.82 -2.69
N PRO A 22 11.20 -7.24 -2.45
CA PRO A 22 11.66 -6.93 -1.10
C PRO A 22 10.73 -5.95 -0.39
N ASP A 23 10.73 -6.00 0.94
CA ASP A 23 9.79 -5.30 1.81
C ASP A 23 9.75 -3.77 1.63
N ASP A 24 10.87 -3.17 1.24
CA ASP A 24 11.03 -1.73 1.03
C ASP A 24 10.81 -1.30 -0.43
N TRP A 25 10.33 -2.21 -1.30
CA TRP A 25 10.09 -1.87 -2.70
C TRP A 25 9.13 -0.70 -2.81
N LYS A 26 9.38 0.23 -3.74
CA LYS A 26 8.53 1.39 -4.01
C LYS A 26 7.76 1.28 -5.33
N ILE A 27 6.45 0.99 -5.30
CA ILE A 27 5.58 0.83 -6.49
C ILE A 27 5.48 2.16 -7.21
N ARG A 28 6.23 2.36 -8.28
CA ARG A 28 6.05 3.52 -9.15
C ARG A 28 5.22 3.06 -10.35
N PRO A 29 3.91 3.38 -10.47
CA PRO A 29 3.06 2.82 -11.52
C PRO A 29 3.63 3.02 -12.93
N GLY A 30 4.26 4.17 -13.19
CA GLY A 30 4.92 4.45 -14.46
C GLY A 30 6.11 3.52 -14.76
N LYS A 31 7.03 3.35 -13.80
CA LYS A 31 8.18 2.45 -13.95
C LYS A 31 7.75 0.97 -13.98
N LEU A 32 6.72 0.65 -13.21
CA LEU A 32 6.15 -0.69 -13.17
C LEU A 32 5.60 -1.05 -14.55
N ALA A 33 4.78 -0.18 -15.16
CA ALA A 33 4.26 -0.40 -16.51
C ALA A 33 5.35 -0.68 -17.56
N GLU A 34 6.49 0.01 -17.46
CA GLU A 34 7.65 -0.22 -18.34
C GLU A 34 8.32 -1.59 -18.10
N GLU A 35 8.45 -2.01 -16.84
CA GLU A 35 9.09 -3.29 -16.48
C GLU A 35 8.25 -4.51 -16.90
N ILE A 36 6.93 -4.47 -16.68
CA ILE A 36 6.00 -5.53 -17.11
C ILE A 36 5.61 -5.43 -18.59
N LYS A 37 6.11 -4.43 -19.33
CA LYS A 37 5.78 -4.18 -20.75
C LYS A 37 4.28 -4.08 -21.02
N GLU A 38 3.55 -3.52 -20.07
CA GLU A 38 2.09 -3.37 -20.11
C GLU A 38 1.72 -1.90 -20.11
N GLY A 39 0.54 -1.58 -20.67
CA GLY A 39 0.07 -0.19 -20.71
C GLY A 39 -0.12 0.40 -19.31
N ARG A 40 0.26 1.66 -19.11
CA ARG A 40 0.06 2.37 -17.82
C ARG A 40 -1.40 2.27 -17.35
N SER A 41 -2.36 2.46 -18.26
CA SER A 41 -3.79 2.33 -17.98
C SER A 41 -4.17 0.93 -17.47
N THR A 42 -3.57 -0.13 -18.01
CA THR A 42 -3.78 -1.50 -17.57
C THR A 42 -3.29 -1.69 -16.13
N VAL A 43 -2.10 -1.18 -15.80
CA VAL A 43 -1.54 -1.25 -14.45
C VAL A 43 -2.45 -0.54 -13.45
N TYR A 44 -2.91 0.67 -13.76
CA TYR A 44 -3.84 1.40 -12.89
C TYR A 44 -5.17 0.66 -12.69
N ARG A 45 -5.69 0.01 -13.75
CA ARG A 45 -6.90 -0.81 -13.66
C ARG A 45 -6.71 -2.02 -12.74
N ILE A 46 -5.58 -2.72 -12.84
CA ILE A 46 -5.25 -3.86 -11.97
C ILE A 46 -5.08 -3.39 -10.52
N LEU A 47 -4.34 -2.31 -10.29
CA LEU A 47 -4.18 -1.73 -8.95
C LEU A 47 -5.54 -1.37 -8.34
N LYS A 48 -6.42 -0.72 -9.11
CA LYS A 48 -7.77 -0.40 -8.65
C LYS A 48 -8.55 -1.65 -8.23
N LYS A 49 -8.53 -2.70 -9.06
CA LYS A 49 -9.19 -3.98 -8.74
C LYS A 49 -8.65 -4.60 -7.44
N LEU A 50 -7.33 -4.59 -7.24
CA LEU A 50 -6.71 -5.14 -6.04
C LEU A 50 -7.01 -4.31 -4.77
N ILE A 51 -7.18 -3.00 -4.92
CA ILE A 51 -7.66 -2.12 -3.83
C ILE A 51 -9.11 -2.44 -3.48
N ASP A 52 -9.98 -2.56 -4.49
CA ASP A 52 -11.39 -2.89 -4.30
C ASP A 52 -11.54 -4.27 -3.64
N ALA A 53 -10.71 -5.24 -4.04
CA ALA A 53 -10.64 -6.57 -3.46
C ALA A 53 -9.95 -6.65 -2.08
N LYS A 54 -9.51 -5.52 -1.50
CA LYS A 54 -8.88 -5.40 -0.17
C LYS A 54 -7.51 -6.08 -0.01
N TYR A 55 -6.80 -6.32 -1.11
CA TYR A 55 -5.41 -6.80 -1.08
C TYR A 55 -4.38 -5.67 -1.11
N ILE A 56 -4.79 -4.48 -1.55
CA ILE A 56 -3.93 -3.28 -1.56
C ILE A 56 -4.62 -2.16 -0.78
N HIS A 57 -3.84 -1.41 0.00
CA HIS A 57 -4.26 -0.17 0.61
C HIS A 57 -3.50 1.01 0.00
N ARG A 58 -4.22 2.05 -0.41
CA ARG A 58 -3.62 3.29 -0.94
C ARG A 58 -3.54 4.34 0.17
N GLU A 59 -2.34 4.62 0.67
CA GLU A 59 -2.08 5.76 1.54
C GLU A 59 -1.75 7.01 0.71
N ILE A 60 -2.26 8.16 1.15
CA ILE A 60 -1.89 9.46 0.61
C ILE A 60 -1.16 10.21 1.73
N PHE A 61 0.06 10.65 1.45
CA PHE A 61 0.87 11.38 2.41
C PHE A 61 1.20 12.77 1.87
N LYS A 62 1.22 13.77 2.73
CA LYS A 62 1.71 15.11 2.40
C LYS A 62 3.08 15.27 2.99
N ARG A 63 4.07 15.60 2.16
CA ARG A 63 5.42 15.95 2.58
C ARG A 63 5.65 17.43 2.32
N ARG A 64 6.21 18.12 3.29
CA ARG A 64 6.66 19.49 3.08
C ARG A 64 8.05 19.42 2.47
N ASP A 65 8.20 20.02 1.30
CA ASP A 65 9.48 20.26 0.69
C ASP A 65 10.30 21.18 1.60
N LYS A 66 11.53 20.78 1.96
CA LYS A 66 12.38 21.55 2.87
C LYS A 66 12.95 22.80 2.21
N GLU A 67 13.12 22.80 0.90
CA GLU A 67 13.75 23.88 0.14
C GLU A 67 12.70 24.88 -0.34
N THR A 68 11.60 24.39 -0.93
CA THR A 68 10.56 25.26 -1.48
C THR A 68 9.46 25.58 -0.48
N GLY A 69 9.41 24.88 0.66
CA GLY A 69 8.35 25.00 1.66
C GLY A 69 6.99 24.50 1.20
N ARG A 70 6.85 24.03 -0.05
CA ARG A 70 5.59 23.59 -0.67
C ARG A 70 5.17 22.22 -0.15
N PHE A 71 3.86 22.02 -0.04
CA PHE A 71 3.31 20.70 0.27
C PHE A 71 3.23 19.85 -1.00
N GLN A 72 4.03 18.80 -1.07
CA GLN A 72 3.92 17.79 -2.11
C GLN A 72 3.04 16.65 -1.61
N THR A 73 2.14 16.19 -2.47
CA THR A 73 1.31 15.01 -2.16
C THR A 73 1.94 13.78 -2.80
N GLY A 74 2.20 12.75 -1.99
CA GLY A 74 2.66 11.45 -2.41
C GLY A 74 1.56 10.40 -2.25
N THR A 75 1.62 9.36 -3.08
CA THR A 75 0.76 8.17 -2.93
C THR A 75 1.66 6.98 -2.57
N MET A 76 1.20 6.09 -1.71
CA MET A 76 1.88 4.86 -1.27
C MET A 76 0.88 3.70 -1.40
N TYR A 77 1.33 2.55 -1.88
CA TYR A 77 0.48 1.37 -2.07
C TYR A 77 1.01 0.23 -1.19
N VAL A 78 0.34 -0.03 -0.08
CA VAL A 78 0.69 -1.13 0.83
C VAL A 78 0.01 -2.41 0.34
N VAL A 79 0.79 -3.47 0.13
CA VAL A 79 0.32 -4.75 -0.43
C VAL A 79 0.24 -5.80 0.67
N PHE A 80 -0.82 -6.59 0.67
CA PHE A 80 -1.08 -7.60 1.69
C PHE A 80 -1.38 -8.96 1.05
N GLU A 81 -0.94 -10.02 1.73
CA GLU A 81 -1.21 -11.40 1.31
C GLU A 81 -2.66 -11.84 1.59
N SER A 82 -3.23 -11.31 2.67
CA SER A 82 -4.58 -11.60 3.17
C SER A 82 -5.39 -10.32 3.40
N LYS A 83 -6.72 -10.43 3.29
CA LYS A 83 -7.64 -9.30 3.49
C LYS A 83 -7.73 -8.93 4.96
N GLU A 84 -7.60 -9.94 5.81
CA GLU A 84 -7.63 -9.88 7.26
C GLU A 84 -6.46 -9.01 7.75
N TYR A 85 -5.24 -9.27 7.29
CA TYR A 85 -4.07 -8.45 7.63
C TYR A 85 -4.21 -7.01 7.14
N ARG A 86 -4.76 -6.81 5.95
CA ARG A 86 -5.04 -5.47 5.44
C ARG A 86 -6.03 -4.74 6.35
N GLN A 87 -7.07 -5.42 6.83
CA GLN A 87 -8.09 -4.83 7.69
C GLN A 87 -7.51 -4.45 9.05
N GLU A 88 -6.82 -5.37 9.71
CA GLU A 88 -6.12 -5.10 10.97
C GLU A 88 -5.14 -3.92 10.86
N TRP A 89 -4.41 -3.84 9.75
CA TRP A 89 -3.45 -2.76 9.50
C TRP A 89 -4.16 -1.40 9.40
N VAL A 90 -5.29 -1.33 8.69
CA VAL A 90 -6.08 -0.10 8.58
C VAL A 90 -6.67 0.31 9.92
N ASP A 91 -7.17 -0.65 10.70
CA ASP A 91 -7.74 -0.35 12.00
C ASP A 91 -6.66 0.18 12.95
N LYS A 92 -5.49 -0.48 13.03
CA LYS A 92 -4.32 0.01 13.77
C LYS A 92 -3.92 1.44 13.36
N ARG A 93 -3.95 1.75 12.07
CA ARG A 93 -3.61 3.08 11.55
C ARG A 93 -4.62 4.15 11.98
N ARG A 94 -5.92 3.83 11.90
CA ARG A 94 -7.00 4.71 12.35
C ARG A 94 -6.87 5.04 13.84
N PHE A 95 -6.60 4.04 14.68
CA PHE A 95 -6.36 4.26 16.11
C PHE A 95 -5.19 5.20 16.39
N ILE A 96 -4.09 5.10 15.64
CA ILE A 96 -2.93 6.00 15.78
C ILE A 96 -3.31 7.44 15.40
N ASP A 97 -4.05 7.63 14.30
CA ASP A 97 -4.48 8.95 13.85
C ASP A 97 -5.46 9.60 14.83
N GLU A 98 -6.36 8.81 15.43
CA GLU A 98 -7.30 9.25 16.47
C GLU A 98 -6.57 9.63 17.77
N ARG A 99 -5.57 8.83 18.18
CA ARG A 99 -4.72 9.12 19.33
C ARG A 99 -3.82 10.34 19.13
N SER A 100 -3.41 10.61 17.89
CA SER A 100 -2.66 11.83 17.56
C SER A 100 -3.52 13.10 17.68
N LYS A 101 -4.85 12.96 17.74
CA LYS A 101 -5.81 14.05 17.98
C LYS A 101 -6.25 14.14 19.45
N GLY A 102 -6.12 13.06 20.23
CA GLY A 102 -6.46 12.99 21.65
C GLY A 102 -5.26 12.57 22.50
N ASN A 103 -4.65 13.53 23.19
CA ASN A 103 -3.52 13.27 24.09
C ASN A 103 -4.00 12.40 25.28
N THR A 104 -3.67 11.09 25.32
CA THR A 104 -3.50 10.29 26.56
C THR A 104 -2.78 8.95 26.27
N VAL A 105 -1.75 8.69 27.09
CA VAL A 105 -0.90 7.49 27.12
C VAL A 105 -1.63 6.27 27.68
N SER A 106 -1.29 5.10 27.15
CA SER A 106 -1.30 3.81 27.79
C SER A 106 -0.63 2.83 26.83
N GLN A 107 0.47 2.29 27.34
CA GLN A 107 1.33 1.27 26.77
C GLN A 107 0.56 -0.04 26.70
N ASN A 108 0.61 -0.75 25.57
CA ASN A 108 0.60 -2.20 25.67
C ASN A 108 1.45 -2.81 24.55
N GLN A 109 2.47 -3.56 24.99
CA GLN A 109 3.55 -4.10 24.17
C GLN A 109 3.13 -5.46 23.60
N ASN A 110 2.43 -5.46 22.46
CA ASN A 110 2.31 -6.66 21.64
C ASN A 110 2.96 -6.38 20.28
N THR A 111 4.27 -6.56 20.20
CA THR A 111 5.02 -6.52 18.93
C THR A 111 4.71 -7.79 18.14
N VAL A 112 3.60 -7.78 17.41
CA VAL A 112 3.39 -8.74 16.32
C VAL A 112 4.10 -8.17 15.10
N THR A 113 5.33 -8.62 14.88
CA THR A 113 6.06 -8.39 13.63
C THR A 113 5.24 -8.98 12.49
N ALA A 114 4.55 -8.12 11.76
CA ALA A 114 3.91 -8.50 10.50
C ALA A 114 4.98 -8.53 9.40
N PRO A 115 4.98 -9.53 8.50
CA PRO A 115 5.68 -9.41 7.22
C PRO A 115 4.88 -8.38 6.40
N CYS A 116 5.16 -7.09 6.61
CA CYS A 116 4.43 -5.99 5.98
C CYS A 116 5.36 -5.21 5.06
N LEU A 117 5.20 -5.43 3.76
CA LEU A 117 5.82 -4.65 2.69
C LEU A 117 5.35 -3.19 2.76
N LYS A 118 6.24 -2.27 3.14
CA LYS A 118 5.99 -0.83 3.23
C LYS A 118 6.50 -0.14 1.97
N ILE A 119 5.58 0.18 1.08
CA ILE A 119 5.93 0.56 -0.29
C ILE A 119 5.55 2.02 -0.58
N SER A 120 6.49 2.94 -0.33
CA SER A 120 6.29 4.38 -0.64
C SER A 120 6.51 4.68 -2.11
N THR A 121 6.00 5.80 -2.64
CA THR A 121 6.37 6.25 -3.99
C THR A 121 6.92 7.66 -3.92
N SER A 122 8.07 7.87 -4.57
CA SER A 122 8.67 9.18 -4.76
C SER A 122 8.03 9.78 -6.02
N THR A 123 7.21 10.81 -5.82
CA THR A 123 6.71 11.68 -6.89
C THR A 123 7.83 12.63 -7.32
N LYS A 124 7.96 12.85 -8.63
CA LYS A 124 8.64 14.00 -9.24
C LYS A 124 8.07 15.32 -8.72
#